data_AF-A0AAN5CCD7-F1
#
_entry.id   AF-A0AAN5CCD7-F1
#
_cell.length_a   1.000
_cell.length_b   1.000
_cell.length_c   1.000
_cell.angle_alpha   90.00
_cell.angle_beta   90.00
_cell.angle_gamma   90.00
#
_symmetry.space_group_name_H-M   'P 1'
#
loop_
_entity.id
_entity.type
_entity.pdbx_description
1 polymer ?
#
loop_
_entity_poly.entity_id
_entity_poly.type
_entity_poly.pdbx_seq_one_letter_code
_entity_poly.pdbx_strand_id
1 'polypeptide(L)'
;TIFYWLYENPMRLYVNWNGKEIDAKLPAEAIYDAAAHGNAIYFKSTGKVYRAIFIPTEGIRVSYLRDIILGELFVRKGLCSIMRDGKKYIYGMWEDPNRDGILVDAPDVKLKD
;
A
#
# COMPACT_ATOMS: atom_id res chain seq x y z
N THR A 1 12.81 12.65 3.95
CA THR A 1 12.10 11.78 4.90
C THR A 1 12.31 10.35 4.49
N ILE A 2 13.01 9.55 5.30
CA ILE A 2 13.24 8.13 5.01
C ILE A 2 12.34 7.36 5.97
N PHE A 3 11.48 6.52 5.41
CA PHE A 3 10.71 5.56 6.19
C PHE A 3 11.40 4.20 6.16
N TYR A 4 11.35 3.47 7.27
CA TYR A 4 11.78 2.07 7.33
C TYR A 4 10.93 1.30 8.34
N TRP A 5 10.98 -0.01 8.19
CA TRP A 5 10.13 -0.96 8.89
C TRP A 5 10.99 -1.89 9.73
N LEU A 6 10.58 -2.14 10.97
CA LEU A 6 11.07 -3.27 11.75
C LEU A 6 10.00 -4.34 11.80
N TYR A 7 10.35 -5.53 11.32
CA TYR A 7 9.50 -6.72 11.32
C TYR A 7 9.50 -7.38 12.70
N GLU A 8 9.06 -6.62 13.71
CA GLU A 8 8.86 -7.10 15.09
C GLU A 8 7.36 -7.15 15.40
N ASN A 9 6.95 -7.80 16.49
CA ASN A 9 5.56 -7.82 16.94
C ASN A 9 5.43 -7.06 18.27
N PRO A 10 4.71 -5.93 18.34
CA PRO A 10 3.93 -5.30 17.26
C PRO A 10 4.80 -4.63 16.20
N MET A 11 4.36 -4.67 14.94
CA MET A 11 5.07 -4.02 13.84
C MET A 11 5.10 -2.51 14.04
N ARG A 12 6.25 -1.90 13.71
CA ARG A 12 6.47 -0.46 13.84
C ARG A 12 6.96 0.14 12.53
N LEU A 13 6.43 1.31 12.22
CA LEU A 13 6.89 2.15 11.11
C LEU A 13 7.69 3.31 11.70
N TYR A 14 8.89 3.52 11.18
CA TYR A 14 9.79 4.57 11.61
C TYR A 14 9.98 5.59 10.50
N VAL A 15 10.28 6.82 10.92
CA VAL A 15 10.69 7.91 10.05
C VAL A 15 11.86 8.64 10.68
N ASN A 16 12.93 8.84 9.91
CA ASN A 16 14.01 9.73 10.31
C ASN A 16 13.73 11.15 9.80
N TRP A 17 13.54 12.08 10.74
CA TRP A 17 13.28 13.49 10.47
C TRP A 17 14.20 14.38 11.31
N ASN A 18 15.01 15.21 10.64
CA ASN A 18 15.99 16.10 11.27
C ASN A 18 16.94 15.37 12.25
N GLY A 19 17.36 14.14 11.90
CA GLY A 19 18.23 13.33 12.74
C GLY A 19 17.53 12.69 13.94
N LYS A 20 16.22 12.90 14.11
CA LYS A 20 15.40 12.27 15.12
C LYS A 20 14.58 11.13 14.51
N GLU A 21 14.61 9.98 15.16
CA GLU A 21 13.72 8.87 14.86
C GLU A 21 12.35 9.11 15.51
N ILE A 22 11.29 8.98 14.71
CA ILE A 22 9.90 9.03 15.14
C ILE A 22 9.23 7.75 14.66
N ASP A 23 8.42 7.13 15.51
CA ASP A 23 7.73 5.90 15.18
C ASP A 23 6.22 5.99 15.37
N ALA A 24 5.50 5.09 14.71
CA ALA A 24 4.12 4.81 15.03
C ALA A 24 3.89 3.31 15.13
N LYS A 25 3.05 2.96 16.12
CA LYS A 25 2.48 1.63 16.21
C LYS A 25 1.54 1.42 15.03
N LEU A 26 1.75 0.32 14.32
CA LEU A 26 0.89 -0.09 13.23
C LEU A 26 -0.31 -0.90 13.78
N PRO A 27 -1.34 -1.19 12.96
CA PRO A 27 -2.39 -2.13 13.35
C PRO A 27 -1.77 -3.41 13.95
N ALA A 28 -2.40 -3.98 14.98
CA ALA A 28 -1.84 -5.13 15.71
C ALA A 28 -1.67 -6.40 14.86
N GLU A 29 -2.26 -6.40 13.68
CA GLU A 29 -2.25 -7.48 12.72
C GLU A 29 -1.01 -7.42 11.82
N ALA A 30 -0.71 -8.54 11.17
CA ALA A 30 0.42 -8.62 10.26
C ALA A 30 0.22 -7.72 9.03
N ILE A 31 1.26 -6.97 8.69
CA ILE A 31 1.28 -6.14 7.49
C ILE A 31 1.93 -6.89 6.34
N TYR A 32 1.29 -6.76 5.19
CA TYR A 32 1.74 -7.34 3.94
C TYR A 32 1.78 -6.25 2.88
N ASP A 33 2.59 -6.47 1.84
CA ASP A 33 2.64 -5.67 0.61
C ASP A 33 2.57 -4.16 0.85
N ALA A 34 3.73 -3.55 1.10
CA ALA A 34 3.85 -2.11 1.28
C ALA A 34 4.42 -1.41 0.05
N ALA A 35 3.98 -0.17 -0.20
CA ALA A 35 4.52 0.67 -1.25
C ALA A 35 4.49 2.15 -0.85
N ALA A 36 5.47 2.89 -1.34
CA ALA A 36 5.52 4.34 -1.20
C ALA A 36 4.94 5.00 -2.46
N HIS A 37 4.06 5.97 -2.26
CA HIS A 37 3.57 6.84 -3.33
C HIS A 37 3.32 8.25 -2.79
N GLY A 38 3.82 9.26 -3.50
CA GLY A 38 3.80 10.64 -3.02
C GLY A 38 4.52 10.77 -1.67
N ASN A 39 3.85 11.39 -0.70
CA ASN A 39 4.34 11.59 0.67
C ASN A 39 3.82 10.54 1.67
N ALA A 40 3.33 9.40 1.17
CA ALA A 40 2.68 8.39 2.00
C ALA A 40 3.17 6.98 1.70
N ILE A 41 2.99 6.13 2.70
CA ILE A 41 3.14 4.69 2.60
C ILE A 41 1.76 4.07 2.60
N TYR A 42 1.54 3.13 1.68
CA TYR A 42 0.34 2.33 1.57
C TYR A 42 0.71 0.89 1.87
N PHE A 43 -0.13 0.21 2.64
CA PHE A 43 0.08 -1.17 3.01
C PHE A 43 -1.25 -1.86 3.30
N LYS A 44 -1.28 -3.18 3.24
CA LYS A 44 -2.47 -3.93 3.63
C LYS A 44 -2.29 -4.66 4.96
N SER A 45 -3.39 -4.79 5.68
CA SER A 45 -3.53 -5.61 6.88
C SER A 45 -4.94 -6.18 6.91
N THR A 46 -5.08 -7.47 7.18
CA THR A 46 -6.33 -8.26 7.26
C THR A 46 -7.56 -7.64 6.58
N GLY A 47 -7.64 -7.83 5.26
CA GLY A 47 -8.80 -7.40 4.49
C GLY A 47 -8.93 -5.89 4.28
N LYS A 48 -7.96 -5.08 4.71
CA LYS A 48 -8.00 -3.61 4.61
C LYS A 48 -6.69 -3.05 4.06
N VAL A 49 -6.81 -1.88 3.44
CA VAL A 49 -5.71 -1.05 3.00
C VAL A 49 -5.62 0.17 3.90
N TYR A 50 -4.40 0.51 4.29
CA TYR A 50 -4.07 1.63 5.15
C TYR A 50 -3.11 2.57 4.45
N ARG A 51 -3.14 3.82 4.90
CA ARG A 51 -2.23 4.90 4.51
C ARG A 51 -1.52 5.42 5.74
N ALA A 52 -0.20 5.53 5.68
CA ALA A 52 0.62 6.20 6.68
C ALA A 52 1.25 7.46 6.07
N ILE A 53 1.12 8.58 6.77
CA ILE A 53 1.78 9.85 6.43
C ILE A 53 2.60 10.34 7.60
N PHE A 54 3.67 11.06 7.30
CA PHE A 54 4.41 11.80 8.31
C PHE A 54 3.94 13.26 8.34
N ILE A 55 3.54 13.72 9.52
CA ILE A 55 3.17 15.10 9.81
C ILE A 55 4.19 15.62 10.83
N PRO A 56 5.03 16.61 10.49
CA PRO A 56 6.11 17.10 11.36
C PRO A 56 5.72 17.38 12.81
N THR A 57 4.52 17.89 13.05
CA THR A 57 4.02 18.26 14.39
C THR A 57 3.29 17.12 15.11
N GLU A 58 2.84 16.09 14.40
CA GLU A 58 1.98 15.02 14.94
C GLU A 58 2.64 13.63 14.88
N GLY A 59 3.78 13.51 14.20
CA GLY A 59 4.45 12.23 13.97
C GLY A 59 3.86 11.47 12.79
N ILE A 60 3.87 10.14 12.86
CA ILE A 60 3.31 9.29 11.81
C ILE A 60 1.82 9.04 12.09
N ARG A 61 0.97 9.43 11.16
CA ARG A 61 -0.47 9.17 11.21
C ARG A 61 -0.83 8.02 10.27
N VAL A 62 -1.38 6.96 10.85
CA VAL A 62 -1.95 5.83 10.11
C VAL A 62 -3.46 5.99 10.04
N SER A 63 -4.03 5.84 8.84
CA SER A 63 -5.46 5.91 8.59
C SER A 63 -5.91 4.76 7.70
N TYR A 64 -7.09 4.22 8.00
CA TYR A 64 -7.81 3.33 7.09
C TYR A 64 -8.08 4.04 5.75
N LEU A 65 -7.85 3.34 4.63
CA LEU A 65 -8.14 3.84 3.30
C LEU A 65 -9.39 3.19 2.72
N ARG A 66 -9.41 1.86 2.63
CA ARG A 66 -10.52 1.08 2.08
C ARG A 66 -10.41 -0.40 2.46
N ASP A 67 -11.51 -1.12 2.31
CA ASP A 67 -11.51 -2.57 2.33
C ASP A 67 -10.88 -3.14 1.05
N ILE A 68 -10.31 -4.33 1.16
CA ILE A 68 -9.86 -5.14 0.03
C ILE A 68 -11.10 -5.75 -0.63
N ILE A 69 -11.21 -5.58 -1.95
CA ILE A 69 -12.37 -6.07 -2.68
C ILE A 69 -12.21 -7.56 -2.99
N LEU A 70 -13.32 -8.31 -3.01
CA LEU A 70 -13.30 -9.71 -3.40
C LEU A 70 -12.70 -9.88 -4.81
N GLY A 71 -11.70 -10.76 -4.93
CA GLY A 71 -10.99 -11.00 -6.20
C GLY A 71 -9.90 -9.97 -6.53
N GLU A 72 -9.64 -9.00 -5.65
CA GLU A 72 -8.47 -8.12 -5.75
C GLU A 72 -7.17 -8.90 -5.47
N LEU A 73 -6.20 -8.75 -6.36
CA LEU A 73 -4.86 -9.33 -6.24
C LEU A 73 -3.83 -8.23 -6.08
N PHE A 74 -2.93 -8.38 -5.10
CA PHE A 74 -1.81 -7.48 -4.90
C PHE A 74 -0.63 -7.93 -5.76
N VAL A 75 -0.14 -7.01 -6.58
CA VAL A 75 0.95 -7.19 -7.52
C VAL A 75 2.19 -6.47 -6.97
N ARG A 76 3.36 -6.72 -7.56
CA ARG A 76 4.62 -6.10 -7.14
C ARG A 76 4.54 -4.57 -7.17
N LYS A 77 5.31 -3.93 -6.28
CA LYS A 77 5.54 -2.48 -6.21
C LYS A 77 4.28 -1.64 -5.93
N GLY A 78 3.32 -2.18 -5.16
CA GLY A 78 2.14 -1.43 -4.72
C GLY A 78 1.03 -1.31 -5.74
N LEU A 79 1.07 -2.12 -6.79
CA LEU A 79 0.00 -2.25 -7.75
C LEU A 79 -1.00 -3.31 -7.27
N CYS A 80 -2.26 -3.10 -7.61
CA CYS A 80 -3.35 -4.03 -7.43
C CYS A 80 -3.92 -4.39 -8.79
N SER A 81 -4.58 -5.54 -8.87
CA SER A 81 -5.34 -5.93 -10.05
C SER A 81 -6.67 -6.54 -9.65
N ILE A 82 -7.67 -6.40 -10.52
CA ILE A 82 -9.00 -6.95 -10.30
C ILE A 82 -9.63 -7.36 -11.63
N MET A 83 -10.40 -8.44 -11.61
CA MET A 83 -11.23 -8.85 -12.75
C MET A 83 -12.63 -8.24 -12.61
N ARG A 84 -13.10 -7.56 -13.65
CA ARG A 84 -14.48 -7.06 -13.76
C ARG A 84 -15.00 -7.35 -15.15
N ASP A 85 -16.17 -7.98 -15.24
CA ASP A 85 -16.83 -8.31 -16.51
C ASP A 85 -15.89 -9.01 -17.51
N GLY A 86 -15.09 -9.96 -17.00
CA GLY A 86 -14.11 -10.72 -17.78
C GLY A 86 -12.85 -9.95 -18.20
N LYS A 87 -12.71 -8.68 -17.80
CA LYS A 87 -11.57 -7.81 -18.12
C LYS A 87 -10.70 -7.57 -16.90
N LYS A 88 -9.38 -7.54 -17.11
CA LYS A 88 -8.40 -7.26 -16.06
C LYS A 88 -8.10 -5.77 -15.98
N TYR A 89 -8.14 -5.22 -14.78
CA TYR A 89 -7.77 -3.84 -14.50
C TYR A 89 -6.58 -3.82 -13.53
N ILE A 90 -5.67 -2.87 -13.70
CA ILE A 90 -4.54 -2.59 -12.79
C ILE A 90 -4.67 -1.16 -12.27
N TYR A 91 -4.36 -0.95 -11.00
CA TYR A 91 -4.39 0.33 -10.32
C TYR A 91 -3.37 0.34 -9.17
N GLY A 92 -3.04 1.50 -8.64
CA GLY A 92 -2.22 1.65 -7.44
C GLY A 92 -3.01 1.33 -6.17
N MET A 93 -2.33 0.86 -5.14
CA MET A 93 -2.94 0.61 -3.82
C MET A 93 -3.59 1.87 -3.20
N TRP A 94 -3.11 3.05 -3.64
CA TRP A 94 -3.59 4.37 -3.25
C TRP A 94 -4.79 4.88 -4.05
N GLU A 95 -5.26 4.14 -5.05
CA GLU A 95 -6.30 4.56 -5.99
C GLU A 95 -7.66 3.91 -5.67
N ASP A 96 -8.72 4.49 -6.22
CA ASP A 96 -10.05 3.89 -6.15
C ASP A 96 -10.13 2.75 -7.15
N PRO A 97 -10.27 1.49 -6.68
CA PRO A 97 -10.33 0.35 -7.57
C PRO A 97 -11.41 0.50 -8.63
N ASN A 98 -12.57 1.10 -8.32
CA ASN A 98 -13.75 1.16 -9.20
C ASN A 98 -13.69 2.28 -10.24
N ARG A 99 -12.81 3.26 -10.05
CA ARG A 99 -12.74 4.45 -10.92
C ARG A 99 -11.41 4.55 -11.67
N ASP A 100 -10.31 4.23 -11.00
CA ASP A 100 -8.96 4.59 -11.48
C ASP A 100 -8.26 3.41 -12.18
N GLY A 101 -8.90 2.23 -12.21
CA GLY A 101 -8.39 1.03 -12.87
C GLY A 101 -8.13 1.21 -14.36
N ILE A 102 -6.89 0.94 -14.77
CA ILE A 102 -6.47 0.90 -16.16
C ILE A 102 -6.72 -0.51 -16.72
N LEU A 103 -7.45 -0.59 -17.83
CA LEU A 103 -7.68 -1.85 -18.54
C LEU A 103 -6.36 -2.41 -19.06
N VAL A 104 -6.10 -3.69 -18.77
CA VAL A 104 -5.02 -4.45 -19.39
C VAL A 104 -5.57 -5.09 -20.66
N ASP A 105 -5.24 -4.51 -21.80
CA ASP A 105 -5.58 -5.00 -23.14
C ASP A 105 -4.41 -5.73 -23.82
N ALA A 106 -3.28 -5.84 -23.14
CA ALA A 106 -2.12 -6.58 -23.63
C ALA A 106 -2.39 -8.09 -23.60
N PRO A 107 -2.06 -8.83 -24.67
CA PRO A 107 -2.10 -10.29 -24.64
C PRO A 107 -1.09 -10.82 -23.62
N ASP A 108 -1.38 -11.96 -23.00
CA ASP A 108 -0.47 -12.69 -22.10
C ASP A 108 0.71 -13.30 -22.89
N VAL A 109 1.52 -12.42 -23.49
CA VAL A 109 2.77 -12.80 -24.15
C VAL A 109 3.87 -12.59 -23.13
N LYS A 110 4.58 -13.67 -22.78
CA LYS A 110 5.84 -13.54 -22.05
C LYS A 110 6.78 -12.71 -22.92
N LEU A 111 7.05 -11.47 -22.49
CA LEU A 111 8.18 -10.72 -23.02
C LEU A 111 9.43 -11.55 -22.74
N LYS A 112 10.18 -11.88 -23.79
CA LYS A 112 11.48 -12.52 -23.61
C LYS A 112 12.39 -11.50 -22.93
N ASP A 113 12.92 -11.87 -21.77
CA ASP A 113 14.02 -11.17 -21.11
C ASP A 113 15.28 -11.18 -21.98
#